data_AF-A0A355YNJ7-F1
#
_entry.id   AF-A0A355YNJ7-F1
#
_cell.length_a   1.000
_cell.length_b   1.000
_cell.length_c   1.000
_cell.angle_alpha   90.00
_cell.angle_beta   90.00
_cell.angle_gamma   90.00
#
_symmetry.space_group_name_H-M   'P 1'
#
loop_
_entity.id
_entity.type
_entity.pdbx_description
1 polymer ?
#
loop_
_entity_poly.entity_id
_entity_poly.type
_entity_poly.pdbx_seq_one_letter_code
_entity_poly.pdbx_strand_id
1 'polypeptide(L)'
;LWRALHLYLHSREDLQGLGLMAQMGISGEEEEIFALMEHHFQLWLLDGTATISAQYLATAGRTIRLEEMIKEGKKNRIQVYVDTGKGFCEEESFWVDTEPDKRGVTHVELLLPQGTVAVRLDPAEHTCLVKVIQLLGELGGTYPITYSHNGRELEDQGILYTTTDPQIVVTDLVAGTGRLYGELMIEELHPGTAYACMHLLNRVRNAERLYASAPFRFLKRLKKTAKFRKRRIKA
;
A
#
# COMPACT_ATOMS: atom_id res chain seq x y z
N LEU A 1 -18.29 21.45 -28.80
CA LEU A 1 -17.30 22.54 -28.92
C LEU A 1 -16.29 22.51 -27.77
N TRP A 2 -16.73 22.69 -26.52
CA TRP A 2 -15.87 22.62 -25.32
C TRP A 2 -14.92 21.42 -25.31
N ARG A 3 -15.44 20.19 -25.48
CA ARG A 3 -14.64 18.94 -25.46
C ARG A 3 -13.48 18.94 -26.47
N ALA A 4 -13.71 19.46 -27.69
CA ALA A 4 -12.69 19.53 -28.71
C ALA A 4 -11.58 20.55 -28.36
N LEU A 5 -11.96 21.71 -27.83
CA LEU A 5 -11.02 22.73 -27.34
C LEU A 5 -10.25 22.24 -26.12
N HIS A 6 -10.93 21.56 -25.19
CA HIS A 6 -10.32 21.02 -23.97
C HIS A 6 -9.24 19.98 -24.30
N LEU A 7 -9.53 19.02 -25.19
CA LEU A 7 -8.56 18.04 -25.66
C LEU A 7 -7.38 18.68 -26.41
N TYR A 8 -7.65 19.67 -27.25
CA TYR A 8 -6.61 20.41 -27.97
C TYR A 8 -5.67 21.14 -27.00
N LEU A 9 -6.21 21.85 -26.01
CA LEU A 9 -5.42 22.54 -24.97
C LEU A 9 -4.67 21.58 -24.05
N HIS A 10 -5.22 20.39 -23.76
CA HIS A 10 -4.57 19.40 -22.90
C HIS A 10 -3.23 18.92 -23.48
N SER A 11 -3.08 18.93 -24.80
CA SER A 11 -1.83 18.55 -25.48
C SER A 11 -0.89 19.72 -25.80
N ARG A 12 -1.25 20.95 -25.41
CA ARG A 12 -0.60 22.20 -25.81
C ARG A 12 -0.50 23.18 -24.64
N GLU A 13 0.40 22.87 -23.72
CA GLU A 13 0.68 23.72 -22.55
C GLU A 13 1.07 25.16 -22.94
N ASP A 14 1.69 25.35 -24.11
CA ASP A 14 2.06 26.66 -24.67
C ASP A 14 0.87 27.60 -24.93
N LEU A 15 -0.36 27.07 -24.98
CA LEU A 15 -1.57 27.82 -25.28
C LEU A 15 -2.47 28.08 -24.05
N GLN A 16 -2.13 27.51 -22.88
CA GLN A 16 -2.98 27.62 -21.67
C GLN A 16 -3.21 29.08 -21.23
N GLY A 17 -2.23 29.96 -21.41
CA GLY A 17 -2.33 31.37 -21.03
C GLY A 17 -3.14 32.28 -21.97
N LEU A 18 -3.61 31.77 -23.10
CA LEU A 18 -4.28 32.59 -24.14
C LEU A 18 -5.78 32.79 -23.88
N GLY A 19 -6.35 32.10 -22.89
CA GLY A 19 -7.77 32.21 -22.56
C GLY A 19 -8.69 31.79 -23.71
N LEU A 20 -8.29 30.79 -24.51
CA LEU A 20 -9.03 30.36 -25.70
C LEU A 20 -10.48 29.94 -25.39
N MET A 21 -10.74 29.39 -24.21
CA MET A 21 -12.10 29.05 -23.79
C MET A 21 -13.00 30.28 -23.67
N ALA A 22 -12.50 31.34 -23.02
CA ALA A 22 -13.19 32.61 -22.91
C ALA A 22 -13.39 33.29 -24.29
N GLN A 23 -12.40 33.19 -25.19
CA GLN A 23 -12.52 33.72 -26.56
C GLN A 23 -13.62 33.01 -27.36
N MET A 24 -13.88 31.74 -27.06
CA MET A 24 -14.97 30.96 -27.67
C MET A 24 -16.31 31.14 -26.95
N GLY A 25 -16.39 32.09 -26.01
CA GLY A 25 -17.61 32.43 -25.27
C GLY A 25 -17.96 31.46 -24.15
N ILE A 26 -17.01 30.63 -23.70
CA ILE A 26 -17.20 29.70 -22.59
C ILE A 26 -16.67 30.36 -21.32
N SER A 27 -17.55 30.55 -20.34
CA SER A 27 -17.20 31.08 -19.02
C SER A 27 -16.56 30.01 -18.13
N GLY A 28 -15.82 30.42 -17.09
CA GLY A 28 -15.24 29.48 -16.13
C GLY A 28 -16.28 28.61 -15.40
N GLU A 29 -17.46 29.17 -15.11
CA GLU A 29 -18.57 28.41 -14.52
C GLU A 29 -19.09 27.32 -15.47
N GLU A 30 -19.20 27.64 -16.76
CA GLU A 30 -19.56 26.66 -17.78
C GLU A 30 -18.47 25.61 -17.98
N GLU A 31 -17.19 25.96 -17.87
CA GLU A 31 -16.09 25.01 -17.93
C GLU A 31 -16.16 23.97 -16.81
N GLU A 32 -16.50 24.37 -15.58
CA GLU A 32 -16.67 23.44 -14.45
C GLU A 32 -17.83 22.47 -14.70
N ILE A 33 -18.96 22.99 -15.19
CA ILE A 33 -20.13 22.18 -15.54
C ILE A 33 -19.76 21.19 -16.66
N PHE A 34 -19.10 21.66 -17.71
CA PHE A 34 -18.70 20.80 -18.83
C PHE A 34 -17.65 19.76 -18.43
N ALA A 35 -16.73 20.10 -17.52
CA ALA A 35 -15.77 19.14 -16.97
C ALA A 35 -16.49 18.02 -16.18
N LEU A 36 -17.48 18.37 -15.36
CA LEU A 36 -18.28 17.40 -14.64
C LEU A 36 -19.11 16.52 -15.60
N MET A 37 -19.71 17.13 -16.63
CA MET A 37 -20.44 16.40 -17.66
C MET A 37 -19.54 15.43 -18.43
N GLU A 38 -18.34 15.87 -18.81
CA GLU A 38 -17.35 15.03 -19.49
C GLU A 38 -16.91 13.87 -18.59
N HIS A 39 -16.70 14.11 -17.28
CA HIS A 39 -16.39 13.04 -16.34
C HIS A 39 -17.47 11.95 -16.32
N HIS A 40 -18.74 12.33 -16.17
CA HIS A 40 -19.85 11.37 -16.21
C HIS A 40 -19.99 10.69 -17.58
N PHE A 41 -19.75 11.43 -18.67
CA PHE A 41 -19.76 10.87 -20.02
C PHE A 41 -18.64 9.83 -20.23
N GLN A 42 -17.44 10.07 -19.71
CA GLN A 42 -16.34 9.11 -19.73
C GLN A 42 -16.67 7.87 -18.89
N LEU A 43 -17.25 8.03 -17.70
CA LEU A 43 -17.72 6.90 -16.90
C LEU A 43 -18.79 6.08 -17.61
N TRP A 44 -19.73 6.74 -18.28
CA TRP A 44 -20.76 6.09 -19.09
C TRP A 44 -20.18 5.32 -20.28
N LEU A 45 -19.22 5.90 -21.01
CA LEU A 45 -18.51 5.23 -22.11
C LEU A 45 -17.78 3.96 -21.65
N LEU A 46 -17.28 3.97 -20.43
CA LEU A 46 -16.54 2.85 -19.88
C LEU A 46 -17.45 1.68 -19.50
N ASP A 47 -18.71 1.91 -19.12
CA ASP A 47 -19.69 0.85 -18.79
C ASP A 47 -19.12 -0.27 -17.88
N GLY A 48 -18.39 0.13 -16.83
CA GLY A 48 -17.73 -0.81 -15.91
C GLY A 48 -16.43 -1.46 -16.44
N THR A 49 -15.99 -1.12 -17.65
CA THR A 49 -14.68 -1.49 -18.22
C THR A 49 -13.60 -0.45 -17.91
N ALA A 50 -12.33 -0.79 -18.14
CA ALA A 50 -11.20 0.12 -17.95
C ALA A 50 -10.56 0.50 -19.29
N THR A 51 -10.04 1.73 -19.41
CA THR A 51 -9.24 2.11 -20.58
C THR A 51 -7.97 1.27 -20.67
N ILE A 52 -7.45 1.07 -21.88
CA ILE A 52 -6.17 0.37 -22.09
C ILE A 52 -5.05 1.03 -21.28
N SER A 53 -5.02 2.36 -21.18
CA SER A 53 -4.03 3.08 -20.37
C SER A 53 -4.17 2.77 -18.87
N ALA A 54 -5.40 2.73 -18.33
CA ALA A 54 -5.64 2.35 -16.95
C ALA A 54 -5.28 0.88 -16.70
N GLN A 55 -5.65 -0.01 -17.62
CA GLN A 55 -5.31 -1.43 -17.56
C GLN A 55 -3.80 -1.66 -17.66
N TYR A 56 -3.11 -0.91 -18.51
CA TYR A 56 -1.66 -0.98 -18.68
C TYR A 56 -0.93 -0.60 -17.40
N LEU A 57 -1.40 0.41 -16.65
CA LEU A 57 -0.84 0.73 -15.34
C LEU A 57 -1.03 -0.38 -14.31
N ALA A 58 -2.15 -1.12 -14.38
CA ALA A 58 -2.49 -2.18 -13.45
C ALA A 58 -1.87 -3.56 -13.81
N THR A 59 -1.60 -3.79 -15.09
CA THR A 59 -1.24 -5.14 -15.60
C THR A 59 0.15 -5.21 -16.20
N ALA A 60 0.71 -4.09 -16.68
CA ALA A 60 2.04 -4.14 -17.26
C ALA A 60 3.10 -4.17 -16.17
N GLY A 61 4.04 -5.10 -16.30
CA GLY A 61 5.24 -5.12 -15.47
C GLY A 61 6.12 -3.88 -15.66
N ARG A 62 7.13 -3.75 -14.80
CA ARG A 62 8.13 -2.69 -14.90
C ARG A 62 8.97 -2.86 -16.17
N THR A 63 9.37 -1.73 -16.77
CA THR A 63 10.38 -1.76 -17.83
C THR A 63 11.75 -1.75 -17.17
N ILE A 64 12.44 -2.89 -17.21
CA ILE A 64 13.71 -3.13 -16.51
C ILE A 64 14.83 -3.20 -17.56
N ARG A 65 16.02 -2.67 -17.27
CA ARG A 65 17.18 -2.84 -18.16
C ARG A 65 17.70 -4.27 -18.08
N LEU A 66 18.31 -4.78 -19.15
CA LEU A 66 18.80 -6.15 -19.21
C LEU A 66 19.80 -6.48 -18.06
N GLU A 67 20.64 -5.52 -17.68
CA GLU A 67 21.62 -5.68 -16.60
C GLU A 67 20.96 -5.78 -15.22
N GLU A 68 19.82 -5.11 -15.03
CA GLU A 68 19.00 -5.19 -13.82
C GLU A 68 18.23 -6.51 -13.78
N MET A 69 17.67 -6.94 -14.91
CA MET A 69 16.96 -8.23 -15.05
C MET A 69 17.84 -9.42 -14.64
N ILE A 70 19.12 -9.42 -15.04
CA ILE A 70 20.08 -10.48 -14.66
C ILE A 70 20.39 -10.46 -13.14
N LYS A 71 20.33 -9.29 -12.49
CA LYS A 71 20.51 -9.16 -11.04
C LYS A 71 19.24 -9.47 -10.24
N GLU A 72 18.06 -9.24 -10.82
CA GLU A 72 16.75 -9.37 -10.17
C GLU A 72 16.10 -10.75 -10.33
N GLY A 73 16.60 -11.62 -11.22
CA GLY A 73 15.99 -12.93 -11.53
C GLY A 73 15.81 -13.92 -10.37
N LYS A 74 16.16 -13.56 -9.13
CA LYS A 74 15.86 -14.32 -7.90
C LYS A 74 15.26 -13.48 -6.76
N LYS A 75 15.03 -12.18 -6.97
CA LYS A 75 14.62 -11.24 -5.91
C LYS A 75 13.10 -11.10 -5.79
N ASN A 76 12.41 -11.37 -6.90
CA ASN A 76 11.00 -11.11 -7.10
C ASN A 76 10.19 -12.40 -6.91
N ARG A 77 10.28 -13.00 -5.73
CA ARG A 77 9.58 -14.24 -5.40
C ARG A 77 9.17 -14.27 -3.95
N ILE A 78 8.02 -14.86 -3.70
CA ILE A 78 7.46 -15.07 -2.37
C ILE A 78 7.48 -16.56 -2.10
N GLN A 79 8.00 -16.98 -0.95
CA GLN A 79 7.84 -18.36 -0.50
C GLN A 79 6.50 -18.49 0.22
N VAL A 80 5.73 -19.50 -0.16
CA VAL A 80 4.42 -19.78 0.40
C VAL A 80 4.48 -21.11 1.12
N TYR A 81 4.06 -21.10 2.38
CA TYR A 81 3.91 -22.29 3.21
C TYR A 81 2.42 -22.54 3.44
N VAL A 82 1.99 -23.76 3.18
CA VAL A 82 0.62 -24.19 3.41
C VAL A 82 0.60 -25.14 4.59
N ASP A 83 -0.30 -24.90 5.54
CA ASP A 83 -0.54 -25.81 6.66
C ASP A 83 -1.87 -26.55 6.44
N THR A 84 -1.81 -27.88 6.47
CA THR A 84 -2.95 -28.80 6.38
C THR A 84 -3.37 -29.39 7.74
N GLY A 85 -2.89 -28.80 8.84
CA GLY A 85 -3.17 -29.20 10.23
C GLY A 85 -1.97 -29.79 10.98
N LYS A 86 -0.77 -29.75 10.41
CA LYS A 86 0.48 -30.28 10.99
C LYS A 86 1.48 -29.19 11.37
N GLY A 87 1.15 -27.93 11.10
CA GLY A 87 2.05 -26.79 11.19
C GLY A 87 2.79 -26.54 9.87
N PHE A 88 3.44 -25.37 9.78
CA PHE A 88 4.25 -25.03 8.62
C PHE A 88 5.53 -25.88 8.56
N CYS A 89 5.80 -26.49 7.41
CA CYS A 89 7.05 -27.19 7.14
C CYS A 89 7.62 -26.81 5.76
N GLU A 90 8.93 -26.97 5.61
CA GLU A 90 9.65 -26.60 4.39
C GLU A 90 9.23 -27.47 3.20
N GLU A 91 8.88 -28.73 3.46
CA GLU A 91 8.45 -29.70 2.44
C GLU A 91 7.08 -29.36 1.84
N GLU A 92 6.21 -28.67 2.59
CA GLU A 92 4.90 -28.18 2.13
C GLU A 92 4.96 -26.69 1.72
N SER A 93 6.15 -26.23 1.30
CA SER A 93 6.37 -24.89 0.78
C SER A 93 6.67 -24.85 -0.72
N PHE A 94 6.34 -23.74 -1.37
CA PHE A 94 6.65 -23.50 -2.77
C PHE A 94 6.95 -22.03 -3.04
N TRP A 95 7.67 -21.76 -4.12
CA TRP A 95 7.99 -20.40 -4.56
C TRP A 95 6.97 -19.92 -5.58
N VAL A 96 6.55 -18.67 -5.44
CA VAL A 96 5.74 -17.95 -6.40
C VAL A 96 6.59 -16.80 -6.93
N ASP A 97 6.91 -16.85 -8.22
CA ASP A 97 7.53 -15.71 -8.90
C ASP A 97 6.50 -14.58 -9.01
N THR A 98 6.91 -13.37 -8.62
CA THR A 98 6.03 -12.22 -8.50
C THR A 98 6.65 -11.01 -9.15
N GLU A 99 5.99 -10.43 -10.13
CA GLU A 99 6.42 -9.15 -10.70
C GLU A 99 5.49 -8.04 -10.24
N PRO A 100 6.02 -6.98 -9.59
CA PRO A 100 5.19 -5.84 -9.25
C PRO A 100 4.73 -5.11 -10.53
N ASP A 101 3.49 -4.64 -10.50
CA ASP A 101 2.94 -3.79 -11.54
C ASP A 101 3.65 -2.42 -11.61
N LYS A 102 3.20 -1.53 -12.50
CA LYS A 102 3.77 -0.18 -12.65
C LYS A 102 3.63 0.69 -11.40
N ARG A 103 2.70 0.37 -10.51
CA ARG A 103 2.48 1.06 -9.23
C ARG A 103 3.30 0.45 -8.10
N GLY A 104 4.02 -0.65 -8.37
CA GLY A 104 4.80 -1.37 -7.37
C GLY A 104 3.99 -2.39 -6.58
N VAL A 105 2.77 -2.71 -7.01
CA VAL A 105 1.91 -3.71 -6.36
C VAL A 105 2.20 -5.09 -6.93
N THR A 106 2.58 -5.99 -6.05
CA THR A 106 2.68 -7.42 -6.29
C THR A 106 1.32 -8.07 -6.06
N HIS A 107 0.80 -8.68 -7.12
CA HIS A 107 -0.45 -9.43 -7.10
C HIS A 107 -0.15 -10.92 -6.93
N VAL A 108 -0.74 -11.54 -5.91
CA VAL A 108 -0.54 -12.94 -5.54
C VAL A 108 -1.88 -13.67 -5.62
N GLU A 109 -1.95 -14.72 -6.45
CA GLU A 109 -3.09 -15.62 -6.51
C GLU A 109 -2.61 -17.04 -6.19
N LEU A 110 -3.12 -17.62 -5.11
CA LEU A 110 -2.74 -18.94 -4.64
C LEU A 110 -3.94 -19.88 -4.71
N LEU A 111 -3.74 -21.04 -5.33
CA LEU A 111 -4.64 -22.17 -5.21
C LEU A 111 -4.35 -22.90 -3.89
N LEU A 112 -5.34 -22.99 -3.01
CA LEU A 112 -5.18 -23.66 -1.72
C LEU A 112 -5.62 -25.13 -1.82
N PRO A 113 -4.77 -26.08 -1.38
CA PRO A 113 -5.17 -27.48 -1.25
C PRO A 113 -6.40 -27.66 -0.33
N GLN A 114 -7.12 -28.76 -0.54
CA GLN A 114 -8.23 -29.10 0.34
C GLN A 114 -7.70 -29.39 1.76
N GLY A 115 -8.35 -28.79 2.77
CA GLY A 115 -7.95 -28.96 4.17
C GLY A 115 -6.86 -27.99 4.64
N THR A 116 -6.50 -26.99 3.83
CA THR A 116 -5.67 -25.87 4.30
C THR A 116 -6.32 -25.16 5.48
N VAL A 117 -5.60 -25.06 6.59
CA VAL A 117 -6.02 -24.37 7.82
C VAL A 117 -5.30 -23.03 7.99
N ALA A 118 -4.07 -22.92 7.51
CA ALA A 118 -3.29 -21.70 7.58
C ALA A 118 -2.35 -21.56 6.38
N VAL A 119 -2.01 -20.33 6.05
CA VAL A 119 -1.04 -19.99 5.00
C VAL A 119 -0.05 -19.00 5.57
N ARG A 120 1.24 -19.22 5.32
CA ARG A 120 2.30 -18.25 5.62
C ARG A 120 2.94 -17.78 4.32
N LEU A 121 3.02 -16.47 4.17
CA LEU A 121 3.68 -15.79 3.08
C LEU A 121 4.99 -15.20 3.60
N ASP A 122 6.10 -15.57 2.96
CA ASP A 122 7.42 -15.05 3.23
C ASP A 122 7.80 -14.13 2.05
N PRO A 123 7.50 -12.81 2.15
CA PRO A 123 7.57 -11.89 1.01
C PRO A 123 8.98 -11.60 0.50
N ALA A 124 10.02 -11.89 1.29
CA ALA A 124 11.42 -11.69 0.92
C ALA A 124 12.34 -12.58 1.77
N GLU A 125 13.61 -12.67 1.37
CA GLU A 125 14.68 -13.37 2.13
C GLU A 125 15.63 -12.37 2.85
N HIS A 126 15.20 -11.12 3.02
CA HIS A 126 16.03 -10.00 3.48
C HIS A 126 15.22 -8.90 4.17
N THR A 127 15.91 -7.91 4.73
CA THR A 127 15.28 -6.75 5.37
C THR A 127 14.44 -5.95 4.38
N CYS A 128 13.16 -5.79 4.68
CA CYS A 128 12.20 -5.18 3.75
C CYS A 128 11.13 -4.37 4.48
N LEU A 129 10.42 -3.55 3.70
CA LEU A 129 9.17 -2.92 4.09
C LEU A 129 8.05 -3.54 3.26
N VAL A 130 7.02 -4.06 3.93
CA VAL A 130 5.87 -4.65 3.25
C VAL A 130 4.61 -3.90 3.62
N LYS A 131 3.90 -3.39 2.61
CA LYS A 131 2.56 -2.84 2.79
C LYS A 131 1.54 -3.85 2.25
N VAL A 132 0.76 -4.41 3.15
CA VAL A 132 -0.40 -5.24 2.78
C VAL A 132 -1.53 -4.31 2.39
N ILE A 133 -1.84 -4.25 1.09
CA ILE A 133 -2.97 -3.47 0.57
C ILE A 133 -4.25 -4.26 0.81
N GLN A 134 -4.24 -5.55 0.47
CA GLN A 134 -5.39 -6.42 0.59
C GLN A 134 -4.99 -7.89 0.70
N LEU A 135 -5.73 -8.64 1.52
CA LEU A 135 -5.69 -10.11 1.57
C LEU A 135 -7.13 -10.63 1.63
N LEU A 136 -7.49 -11.50 0.67
CA LEU A 136 -8.81 -12.10 0.56
C LEU A 136 -8.73 -13.61 0.43
N GLY A 137 -9.72 -14.30 0.99
CA GLY A 137 -10.00 -15.71 0.70
C GLY A 137 -11.18 -15.84 -0.24
N GLU A 138 -11.25 -16.94 -0.98
CA GLU A 138 -12.39 -17.28 -1.83
C GLU A 138 -13.08 -18.59 -1.41
N LEU A 139 -14.38 -18.49 -1.14
CA LEU A 139 -15.30 -19.60 -0.93
C LEU A 139 -16.72 -19.20 -1.37
N GLY A 140 -17.09 -19.51 -2.62
CA GLY A 140 -18.39 -19.11 -3.17
C GLY A 140 -18.59 -17.58 -3.26
N GLY A 141 -17.50 -16.82 -3.15
CA GLY A 141 -17.42 -15.38 -3.00
C GLY A 141 -16.11 -15.00 -2.28
N THR A 142 -15.69 -13.75 -2.36
CA THR A 142 -14.47 -13.27 -1.68
C THR A 142 -14.77 -12.69 -0.30
N TYR A 143 -13.87 -12.88 0.65
CA TYR A 143 -13.99 -12.36 2.00
C TYR A 143 -12.63 -11.88 2.54
N PRO A 144 -12.58 -10.85 3.39
CA PRO A 144 -11.34 -10.34 3.94
C PRO A 144 -10.72 -11.30 4.94
N ILE A 145 -9.39 -11.40 4.91
CA ILE A 145 -8.62 -12.28 5.79
C ILE A 145 -7.83 -11.45 6.81
N THR A 146 -7.85 -11.91 8.07
CA THR A 146 -6.95 -11.43 9.11
C THR A 146 -5.60 -12.14 9.02
N TYR A 147 -4.54 -11.40 9.34
CA TYR A 147 -3.19 -11.92 9.34
C TYR A 147 -2.41 -11.40 10.55
N SER A 148 -1.34 -12.11 10.87
CA SER A 148 -0.32 -11.72 11.84
C SER A 148 1.04 -11.64 11.15
N HIS A 149 2.02 -11.03 11.79
CA HIS A 149 3.37 -10.91 11.23
C HIS A 149 4.43 -10.87 12.32
N ASN A 150 5.68 -11.19 11.96
CA ASN A 150 6.84 -11.07 12.86
C ASN A 150 7.58 -9.72 12.76
N GLY A 151 7.14 -8.82 11.87
CA GLY A 151 7.70 -7.48 11.71
C GLY A 151 7.18 -6.42 12.70
N ARG A 152 7.46 -5.15 12.40
CA ARG A 152 7.06 -3.98 13.20
C ARG A 152 6.20 -3.03 12.39
N GLU A 153 4.98 -2.80 12.83
CA GLU A 153 4.06 -1.85 12.19
C GLU A 153 4.57 -0.40 12.26
N LEU A 154 4.50 0.28 11.11
CA LEU A 154 4.84 1.67 10.86
C LEU A 154 3.58 2.51 10.57
N GLU A 155 2.55 2.40 11.41
CA GLU A 155 1.27 3.07 11.17
C GLU A 155 0.77 2.74 9.74
N ASP A 156 0.46 3.74 8.93
CA ASP A 156 -0.09 3.58 7.58
C ASP A 156 0.95 3.20 6.50
N GLN A 157 2.24 3.15 6.86
CA GLN A 157 3.34 2.88 5.91
C GLN A 157 3.54 1.38 5.67
N GLY A 158 3.11 0.51 6.58
CA GLY A 158 3.23 -0.93 6.47
C GLY A 158 4.07 -1.58 7.58
N ILE A 159 4.68 -2.72 7.28
CA ILE A 159 5.37 -3.58 8.23
C ILE A 159 6.85 -3.57 7.91
N LEU A 160 7.66 -3.08 8.85
CA LEU A 160 9.11 -3.08 8.76
C LEU A 160 9.68 -4.40 9.27
N TYR A 161 10.47 -5.06 8.43
CA TYR A 161 11.21 -6.27 8.78
C TYR A 161 12.70 -5.97 8.82
N THR A 162 13.29 -6.13 10.01
CA THR A 162 14.74 -6.04 10.23
C THR A 162 15.42 -7.41 10.29
N THR A 163 14.66 -8.48 10.03
CA THR A 163 15.17 -9.86 9.98
C THR A 163 15.26 -10.33 8.52
N THR A 164 15.84 -11.50 8.31
CA THR A 164 15.97 -12.13 6.98
C THR A 164 14.83 -13.10 6.66
N ASP A 165 13.89 -13.26 7.59
CA ASP A 165 12.73 -14.16 7.53
C ASP A 165 11.42 -13.38 7.76
N PRO A 166 11.10 -12.38 6.91
CA PRO A 166 9.82 -11.68 7.02
C PRO A 166 8.67 -12.68 6.83
N GLN A 167 7.73 -12.70 7.76
CA GLN A 167 6.59 -13.61 7.74
C GLN A 167 5.28 -12.84 7.87
N ILE A 168 4.30 -13.22 7.05
CA ILE A 168 2.89 -12.85 7.17
C ILE A 168 2.11 -14.16 7.27
N VAL A 169 1.40 -14.36 8.38
CA VAL A 169 0.71 -15.60 8.69
C VAL A 169 -0.79 -15.37 8.75
N VAL A 170 -1.51 -16.12 7.93
CA VAL A 170 -2.96 -16.18 7.84
C VAL A 170 -3.42 -17.47 8.55
N THR A 171 -4.10 -17.34 9.69
CA THR A 171 -4.58 -18.49 10.48
C THR A 171 -6.10 -18.66 10.47
N ASP A 172 -6.84 -17.61 10.14
CA ASP A 172 -8.30 -17.58 10.25
C ASP A 172 -8.97 -17.88 8.91
N LEU A 173 -8.53 -18.95 8.22
CA LEU A 173 -9.14 -19.37 6.95
C LEU A 173 -10.47 -20.08 7.21
N VAL A 174 -11.47 -19.73 6.40
CA VAL A 174 -12.75 -20.44 6.41
C VAL A 174 -12.51 -21.85 5.85
N ALA A 175 -13.03 -22.87 6.54
CA ALA A 175 -12.86 -24.25 6.11
C ALA A 175 -13.40 -24.44 4.68
N GLY A 176 -12.57 -24.96 3.79
CA GLY A 176 -12.90 -25.17 2.38
C GLY A 176 -12.54 -24.00 1.45
N THR A 177 -11.88 -22.95 1.95
CA THR A 177 -11.34 -21.86 1.11
C THR A 177 -10.43 -22.42 0.03
N GLY A 178 -10.75 -22.12 -1.23
CA GLY A 178 -10.05 -22.68 -2.39
C GLY A 178 -8.96 -21.78 -2.96
N ARG A 179 -9.04 -20.47 -2.71
CA ARG A 179 -8.05 -19.50 -3.21
C ARG A 179 -7.74 -18.42 -2.18
N LEU A 180 -6.53 -17.89 -2.28
CA LEU A 180 -6.10 -16.68 -1.57
C LEU A 180 -5.63 -15.65 -2.61
N TYR A 181 -6.11 -14.43 -2.45
CA TYR A 181 -5.70 -13.25 -3.23
C TYR A 181 -4.96 -12.28 -2.32
N GLY A 182 -3.81 -11.79 -2.76
CA GLY A 182 -3.00 -10.82 -2.03
C GLY A 182 -2.52 -9.68 -2.92
N GLU A 183 -2.65 -8.46 -2.44
CA GLU A 183 -2.03 -7.27 -3.01
C GLU A 183 -1.03 -6.71 -1.99
N LEU A 184 0.26 -6.74 -2.35
CA LEU A 184 1.37 -6.39 -1.48
C LEU A 184 2.28 -5.39 -2.20
N MET A 185 2.76 -4.36 -1.52
CA MET A 185 3.96 -3.64 -1.96
C MET A 185 5.14 -4.11 -1.13
N ILE A 186 6.21 -4.57 -1.79
CA ILE A 186 7.41 -5.11 -1.14
C ILE A 186 8.60 -4.26 -1.58
N GLU A 187 9.27 -3.63 -0.62
CA GLU A 187 10.46 -2.83 -0.85
C GLU A 187 11.66 -3.43 -0.13
N GLU A 188 12.69 -3.80 -0.89
CA GLU A 188 14.00 -4.18 -0.35
C GLU A 188 14.62 -2.97 0.35
N LEU A 189 15.02 -3.15 1.62
CA LEU A 189 15.73 -2.15 2.37
C LEU A 189 17.15 -2.61 2.61
N HIS A 190 18.11 -1.69 2.43
CA HIS A 190 19.46 -1.95 2.94
C HIS A 190 19.40 -2.16 4.47
N PRO A 191 20.08 -3.17 5.04
CA PRO A 191 19.97 -3.49 6.46
C PRO A 191 20.21 -2.30 7.38
N GLY A 192 21.24 -1.49 7.09
CA GLY A 192 21.54 -0.28 7.86
C GLY A 192 20.39 0.73 7.90
N THR A 193 19.64 0.85 6.81
CA THR A 193 18.45 1.72 6.73
C THR A 193 17.31 1.14 7.56
N ALA A 194 17.03 -0.16 7.43
CA ALA A 194 16.00 -0.84 8.22
C ALA A 194 16.27 -0.71 9.73
N TYR A 195 17.52 -0.94 10.15
CA TYR A 195 17.93 -0.76 11.56
C TYR A 195 17.83 0.69 12.03
N ALA A 196 18.21 1.67 11.19
CA ALA A 196 18.08 3.08 11.54
C ALA A 196 16.61 3.48 11.73
N CYS A 197 15.72 3.07 10.82
CA CYS A 197 14.28 3.25 10.94
C CYS A 197 13.76 2.63 12.25
N MET A 198 14.14 1.37 12.54
CA MET A 198 13.74 0.68 13.76
C MET A 198 14.22 1.40 15.02
N HIS A 199 15.45 1.91 15.02
CA HIS A 199 15.98 2.68 16.14
C HIS A 199 15.21 4.00 16.35
N LEU A 200 14.88 4.71 15.26
CA LEU A 200 14.08 5.93 15.32
C LEU A 200 12.67 5.65 15.88
N LEU A 201 12.00 4.60 15.41
CA LEU A 201 10.69 4.18 15.89
C LEU A 201 10.70 3.85 17.38
N ASN A 202 11.71 3.10 17.82
CA ASN A 202 11.88 2.78 19.24
C ASN A 202 12.08 4.04 20.08
N ARG A 203 12.84 5.03 19.58
CA ARG A 203 13.02 6.32 20.26
C ARG A 203 11.71 7.10 20.35
N VAL A 204 10.94 7.17 19.26
CA VAL A 204 9.63 7.85 19.25
C VAL A 204 8.68 7.19 20.23
N ARG A 205 8.51 5.87 20.17
CA ARG A 205 7.62 5.12 21.08
C ARG A 205 8.06 5.24 22.54
N ASN A 206 9.37 5.23 22.81
CA ASN A 206 9.89 5.47 24.16
C ASN A 206 9.57 6.89 24.64
N ALA A 207 9.73 7.90 23.79
CA ALA A 207 9.34 9.27 24.11
C ALA A 207 7.82 9.36 24.38
N GLU A 208 6.98 8.76 23.55
CA GLU A 208 5.52 8.73 23.75
C GLU A 208 5.13 8.06 25.06
N ARG A 209 5.72 6.91 25.39
CA ARG A 209 5.52 6.24 26.69
C ARG A 209 5.90 7.16 27.85
N LEU A 210 7.01 7.88 27.74
CA LEU A 210 7.42 8.86 28.75
C LEU A 210 6.43 10.03 28.84
N TYR A 211 5.96 10.57 27.72
CA TYR A 211 4.95 11.64 27.68
C TYR A 211 3.58 11.20 28.24
N ALA A 212 3.20 9.95 28.02
CA ALA A 212 1.97 9.35 28.53
C ALA A 212 2.05 8.96 30.02
N SER A 213 3.25 8.87 30.58
CA SER A 213 3.47 8.49 31.98
C SER A 213 2.78 9.45 32.97
N ALA A 214 2.27 8.89 34.07
CA ALA A 214 1.64 9.66 35.15
C ALA A 214 2.52 10.81 35.71
N PRO A 215 3.81 10.61 36.03
CA PRO A 215 4.65 11.70 36.54
C PRO A 215 4.83 12.83 35.53
N PHE A 216 4.97 12.52 34.23
CA PHE A 216 5.12 13.55 33.21
C PHE A 216 3.81 14.31 32.97
N ARG A 217 2.66 13.63 33.00
CA ARG A 217 1.33 14.28 32.96
C ARG A 217 1.09 15.19 34.17
N PHE A 218 1.54 14.79 35.36
CA PHE A 218 1.48 15.61 36.58
C PHE A 218 2.36 16.87 36.46
N LEU A 219 3.61 16.72 36.02
CA LEU A 219 4.51 17.85 35.73
C LEU A 219 3.92 18.83 34.70
N LYS A 220 3.29 18.31 33.64
CA LYS A 220 2.62 19.15 32.62
C LYS A 220 1.44 19.93 33.20
N ARG A 221 0.66 19.33 34.13
CA ARG A 221 -0.43 20.02 34.85
C ARG A 221 0.12 21.12 35.76
N LEU A 222 1.17 20.85 36.53
CA LEU A 222 1.83 21.84 37.38
C LEU A 222 2.40 23.03 36.58
N LYS A 223 3.00 22.77 35.41
CA LYS A 223 3.53 23.83 34.54
C LYS A 223 2.40 24.70 33.96
N LYS A 224 1.25 24.12 33.64
CA LYS A 224 0.05 24.87 33.19
C LYS A 224 -0.51 25.76 34.31
N THR A 225 -0.66 25.25 35.54
CA THR A 225 -1.15 26.04 36.68
C THR A 225 -0.18 27.16 37.07
N ALA A 226 1.13 26.92 37.02
CA ALA A 226 2.14 27.95 37.23
C ALA A 226 2.11 29.06 36.16
N LYS A 227 1.91 28.69 34.87
CA LYS A 227 1.78 29.65 33.77
C LYS A 227 0.49 30.48 33.88
N PHE A 228 -0.60 29.88 34.37
CA PHE A 228 -1.88 30.58 34.62
C PHE A 228 -1.75 31.58 35.77
N ARG A 229 -1.08 31.20 36.87
CA ARG A 229 -0.76 32.13 37.98
C ARG A 229 0.10 33.31 37.53
N LYS A 230 1.13 33.09 36.71
CA LYS A 230 1.96 34.18 36.16
C LYS A 230 1.21 35.16 35.26
N ARG A 231 0.13 34.73 34.58
CA ARG A 231 -0.71 35.63 33.76
C ARG A 231 -1.67 36.46 34.60
N ARG A 232 -2.17 35.94 35.71
CA ARG A 232 -3.04 36.68 36.66
C ARG A 232 -2.31 37.74 37.49
N ILE A 233 -0.98 37.65 37.62
CA ILE A 233 -0.16 38.64 38.36
C ILE A 233 0.29 39.79 37.44
N LYS A 234 0.05 39.69 36.13
CA LYS A 234 0.42 40.69 35.11
C LYS A 234 -0.79 41.41 34.48
N ALA A 235 -2.00 41.18 34.98
CA ALA A 235 -3.22 41.92 34.66
C ALA A 235 -3.66 42.66 35.92
#